data_AF-A0A4U9HW29-F1
#
_entry.id   AF-A0A4U9HW29-F1
#
_cell.length_a   1.000
_cell.length_b   1.000
_cell.length_c   1.000
_cell.angle_alpha   90.00
_cell.angle_beta   90.00
_cell.angle_gamma   90.00
#
_symmetry.space_group_name_H-M   'P 1'
#
loop_
_entity.id
_entity.type
_entity.pdbx_description
1 polymer ?
#
loop_
_entity_poly.entity_id
_entity_poly.type
_entity_poly.pdbx_seq_one_letter_code
_entity_poly.pdbx_strand_id
1 'polypeptide(L)'
;MALLITVLFISAPYLQIKTMFSAKTRLPVNISCTAATKVGFTITDNHADSNARLPVDVNTTTNVTDAYYTYGVGKTAGGVNIGNYSMWMADVTANGNTVDPIVQNKDWSASTWIKSSTPRSDTFTTTSFATTGTIEPIAITNATFNFVTNLVIQGTSTLAITDDTPFEGQATMTLVYL
;
A
#
# COMPACT_ATOMS: atom_id res chain seq x y z
N MET A 1 4.80 -19.53 11.31
CA MET A 1 5.39 -18.46 12.12
C MET A 1 5.43 -17.22 11.23
N ALA A 2 4.54 -16.25 11.46
CA ALA A 2 4.44 -15.04 10.64
C ALA A 2 5.31 -13.94 11.30
N LEU A 3 6.21 -13.34 10.53
CA LEU A 3 6.98 -12.18 10.97
C LEU A 3 6.11 -10.94 10.73
N LEU A 4 5.63 -10.32 11.82
CA LEU A 4 4.87 -9.08 11.75
C LEU A 4 5.85 -7.91 11.57
N ILE A 5 5.86 -7.30 10.39
CA ILE A 5 6.61 -6.07 10.12
C ILE A 5 5.60 -4.93 10.07
N THR A 6 5.42 -4.22 11.19
CA THR A 6 4.63 -2.99 11.22
C THR A 6 5.45 -1.87 10.57
N VAL A 7 5.20 -1.60 9.29
CA VAL A 7 5.80 -0.44 8.59
C VAL A 7 4.70 0.28 7.80
N LEU A 8 4.12 1.30 8.43
CA LEU A 8 3.77 2.59 7.81
C LEU A 8 3.26 3.54 8.91
N PHE A 9 3.99 4.59 9.22
CA PHE A 9 3.44 5.77 9.88
C PHE A 9 3.60 6.93 8.89
N ILE A 10 2.53 7.30 8.21
CA ILE A 10 2.48 8.61 7.54
C ILE A 10 1.92 9.58 8.58
N SER A 11 2.78 10.03 9.51
CA SER A 11 2.46 11.16 10.39
C SER A 11 3.08 12.42 9.79
N ALA A 12 2.25 13.37 9.37
CA ALA A 12 2.69 14.72 9.04
C ALA A 12 2.22 15.68 10.15
N PRO A 13 2.94 15.78 11.29
CA PRO A 13 2.45 16.49 12.47
C PRO A 13 2.32 18.02 12.31
N TYR A 14 2.72 18.61 11.17
CA TYR A 14 2.72 20.07 10.96
C TYR A 14 2.43 20.51 9.51
N LEU A 15 1.68 19.73 8.72
CA LEU A 15 1.25 20.23 7.41
C LEU A 15 0.02 21.13 7.58
N GLN A 16 0.27 22.43 7.71
CA GLN A 16 -0.77 23.48 7.66
C GLN A 16 -1.54 23.35 6.33
N ILE A 17 -2.83 23.02 6.42
CA ILE A 17 -3.75 22.78 5.30
C ILE A 17 -4.01 24.11 4.59
N LYS A 18 -3.08 24.58 3.75
CA LYS A 18 -3.30 25.76 2.89
C LYS A 18 -3.10 25.52 1.40
N THR A 19 -2.85 24.29 0.99
CA THR A 19 -2.81 23.92 -0.42
C THR A 19 -3.27 22.46 -0.53
N MET A 20 -4.17 22.15 -1.47
CA MET A 20 -4.42 20.78 -1.92
C MET A 20 -3.08 20.20 -2.38
N PHE A 21 -2.44 19.38 -1.55
CA PHE A 21 -1.21 18.68 -1.89
C PHE A 21 -1.52 17.19 -2.05
N SER A 22 -1.54 16.75 -3.31
CA SER A 22 -1.12 15.39 -3.62
C SER A 22 0.35 15.28 -3.21
N ALA A 23 0.58 14.66 -2.06
CA ALA A 23 1.93 14.36 -1.59
C ALA A 23 2.26 12.93 -2.01
N LYS A 24 3.15 12.79 -2.99
CA LYS A 24 3.67 11.49 -3.41
C LYS A 24 4.89 11.15 -2.60
N THR A 25 4.81 10.13 -1.76
CA THR A 25 5.92 9.69 -0.90
C THR A 25 6.41 8.33 -1.36
N ARG A 26 7.73 8.09 -1.27
CA ARG A 26 8.37 6.80 -1.55
C ARG A 26 8.90 6.23 -0.24
N LEU A 27 8.52 4.98 0.06
CA LEU A 27 8.81 4.30 1.32
C LEU A 27 9.57 3.03 0.99
N PRO A 28 10.91 2.99 1.22
CA PRO A 28 11.72 1.86 0.86
C PRO A 28 11.44 0.66 1.78
N VAL A 29 11.35 -0.51 1.18
CA VAL A 29 11.20 -1.80 1.86
C VAL A 29 12.37 -2.70 1.49
N ASN A 30 12.93 -3.39 2.48
CA ASN A 30 13.93 -4.44 2.30
C ASN A 30 13.44 -5.70 3.02
N ILE A 31 13.38 -6.80 2.28
CA ILE A 31 13.14 -8.14 2.82
C ILE A 31 14.45 -8.91 2.69
N SER A 32 14.89 -9.53 3.77
CA SER A 32 16.09 -10.38 3.80
C SER A 32 15.77 -11.74 4.40
N CYS A 33 16.17 -12.80 3.72
CA CYS A 33 15.97 -14.19 4.13
C CYS A 33 17.33 -14.87 4.36
N THR A 34 17.45 -15.66 5.43
CA THR A 34 18.68 -16.38 5.76
C THR A 34 18.97 -17.56 4.83
N ALA A 35 17.97 -17.99 4.05
CA ALA A 35 18.07 -18.98 2.99
C ALA A 35 17.14 -18.60 1.82
N ALA A 36 17.39 -19.15 0.64
CA ALA A 36 16.54 -18.93 -0.54
C ALA A 36 15.10 -19.42 -0.25
N THR A 37 14.15 -18.49 -0.19
CA THR A 37 12.79 -18.74 0.29
C THR A 37 11.77 -18.09 -0.62
N LYS A 38 10.72 -18.82 -1.03
CA LYS A 38 9.55 -18.20 -1.65
C LYS A 38 8.73 -17.51 -0.57
N VAL A 39 8.58 -16.19 -0.69
CA VAL A 39 7.80 -15.39 0.25
C VAL A 39 6.79 -14.54 -0.50
N GLY A 40 5.66 -14.29 0.14
CA GLY A 40 4.72 -13.27 -0.26
C GLY A 40 4.43 -12.33 0.90
N PHE A 41 3.60 -11.34 0.65
CA PHE A 41 3.07 -10.47 1.69
C PHE A 41 1.64 -10.04 1.40
N THR A 42 0.92 -9.69 2.46
CA THR A 42 -0.40 -9.07 2.40
C THR A 42 -0.33 -7.70 3.05
N ILE A 43 -1.23 -6.79 2.64
CA ILE A 43 -1.38 -5.48 3.27
C ILE A 43 -2.76 -5.39 3.92
N THR A 44 -2.82 -4.79 5.11
CA THR A 44 -4.06 -4.40 5.80
C THR A 44 -4.04 -2.89 6.01
N ASP A 45 -5.10 -2.19 5.62
CA ASP A 45 -5.35 -0.80 6.07
C ASP A 45 -5.89 -0.82 7.50
N ASN A 46 -5.14 -0.20 8.42
CA ASN A 46 -5.52 -0.14 9.83
C ASN A 46 -6.52 1.00 10.11
N HIS A 47 -6.79 1.83 9.12
CA HIS A 47 -7.74 2.94 9.15
C HIS A 47 -8.83 2.81 8.08
N ALA A 48 -9.17 1.57 7.69
CA ALA A 48 -10.16 1.28 6.66
C ALA A 48 -11.54 1.90 6.95
N ASP A 49 -11.90 2.09 8.22
CA ASP A 49 -13.15 2.72 8.66
C ASP A 49 -13.20 4.25 8.36
N SER A 50 -12.06 4.85 8.02
CA SER A 50 -11.90 6.26 7.70
C SER A 50 -11.63 6.55 6.22
N ASN A 51 -11.63 5.52 5.38
CA ASN A 51 -11.40 5.66 3.95
C ASN A 51 -12.54 6.47 3.30
N ALA A 52 -12.21 7.67 2.80
CA ALA A 52 -13.18 8.58 2.17
C ALA A 52 -13.56 8.17 0.73
N ARG A 53 -12.85 7.22 0.12
CA ARG A 53 -13.05 6.75 -1.27
C ARG A 53 -13.07 7.87 -2.31
N LEU A 54 -12.29 8.91 -2.06
CA LEU A 54 -12.05 9.98 -3.04
C LEU A 54 -11.28 9.42 -4.23
N PRO A 55 -11.57 9.89 -5.45
CA PRO A 55 -10.79 9.54 -6.63
C PRO A 55 -9.32 9.84 -6.41
N VAL A 56 -8.48 8.81 -6.54
CA VAL A 56 -7.03 8.92 -6.39
C VAL A 56 -6.33 8.11 -7.47
N ASP A 57 -5.22 8.63 -7.97
CA ASP A 57 -4.43 7.91 -8.97
C ASP A 57 -3.62 6.79 -8.30
N VAL A 58 -3.62 5.61 -8.90
CA VAL A 58 -2.86 4.43 -8.50
C VAL A 58 -1.95 4.06 -9.66
N ASN A 59 -0.64 4.32 -9.52
CA ASN A 59 0.33 4.10 -10.60
C ASN A 59 -0.09 4.81 -11.91
N THR A 60 -0.42 4.06 -12.97
CA THR A 60 -0.86 4.58 -14.28
C THR A 60 -2.38 4.64 -14.42
N THR A 61 -3.13 4.14 -13.43
CA THR A 61 -4.59 4.16 -13.40
C THR A 61 -5.06 5.40 -12.65
N THR A 62 -5.90 6.22 -13.28
CA THR A 62 -6.40 7.46 -12.68
C THR A 62 -7.78 7.26 -12.04
N ASN A 63 -8.13 8.14 -11.10
CA ASN A 63 -9.47 8.22 -10.49
C ASN A 63 -9.99 6.91 -9.86
N VAL A 64 -9.13 6.13 -9.20
CA VAL A 64 -9.53 4.91 -8.51
C VAL A 64 -10.28 5.24 -7.22
N THR A 65 -11.41 4.57 -7.00
CA THR A 65 -12.28 4.73 -5.81
C THR A 65 -12.58 3.41 -5.10
N ASP A 66 -12.07 2.29 -5.61
CA ASP A 66 -12.22 0.99 -4.98
C ASP A 66 -11.57 0.99 -3.59
N ALA A 67 -12.32 0.61 -2.56
CA ALA A 67 -11.82 0.60 -1.18
C ALA A 67 -10.59 -0.28 -0.99
N TYR A 68 -10.45 -1.35 -1.78
CA TYR A 68 -9.33 -2.26 -1.66
C TYR A 68 -8.04 -1.74 -2.31
N TYR A 69 -8.08 -0.62 -3.05
CA TYR A 69 -6.90 0.07 -3.56
C TYR A 69 -6.65 1.42 -2.90
N THR A 70 -7.45 1.75 -1.89
CA THR A 70 -7.37 3.00 -1.16
C THR A 70 -7.26 2.73 0.34
N TYR A 71 -6.63 3.65 1.05
CA TYR A 71 -6.27 3.51 2.45
C TYR A 71 -6.70 4.76 3.21
N GLY A 72 -7.35 4.61 4.36
CA GLY A 72 -7.85 5.73 5.15
C GLY A 72 -6.75 6.56 5.80
N VAL A 73 -7.07 7.81 6.14
CA VAL A 73 -6.16 8.75 6.83
C VAL A 73 -6.77 9.38 8.07
N GLY A 74 -7.83 8.79 8.62
CA GLY A 74 -8.49 9.26 9.82
C GLY A 74 -9.73 10.12 9.58
N LYS A 75 -10.31 10.59 10.68
CA LYS A 75 -11.57 11.33 10.74
C LYS A 75 -11.37 12.66 11.46
N THR A 76 -12.15 13.66 11.08
CA THR A 76 -12.25 14.89 11.88
C THR A 76 -12.90 14.59 13.23
N ALA A 77 -12.80 15.52 14.19
CA ALA A 77 -13.49 15.38 15.48
C ALA A 77 -15.02 15.21 15.33
N GLY A 78 -15.60 15.76 14.25
CA GLY A 78 -17.01 15.58 13.87
C GLY A 78 -17.32 14.25 13.16
N GLY A 79 -16.34 13.34 13.03
CA GLY A 79 -16.52 12.02 12.42
C GLY A 79 -16.48 12.01 10.90
N VAL A 80 -16.07 13.11 10.24
CA VAL A 80 -15.97 13.17 8.78
C VAL A 80 -14.68 12.50 8.33
N ASN A 81 -14.75 11.55 7.40
CA ASN A 81 -13.57 10.94 6.80
C ASN A 81 -12.72 12.01 6.09
N ILE A 82 -11.45 12.12 6.47
CA ILE A 82 -10.58 13.20 6.00
C ILE A 82 -10.19 13.00 4.55
N GLY A 83 -9.91 11.76 4.16
CA GLY A 83 -9.40 11.43 2.84
C GLY A 83 -9.00 9.98 2.70
N ASN A 84 -8.17 9.71 1.70
CA ASN A 84 -7.55 8.42 1.48
C ASN A 84 -6.26 8.58 0.67
N TYR A 85 -5.39 7.59 0.75
CA TYR A 85 -4.25 7.47 -0.15
C TYR A 85 -4.33 6.19 -0.98
N SER A 86 -3.66 6.16 -2.12
CA SER A 86 -3.35 4.93 -2.87
C SER A 86 -1.92 4.47 -2.59
N MET A 87 -1.62 3.20 -2.86
CA MET A 87 -0.27 2.65 -2.71
C MET A 87 0.05 1.64 -3.82
N TRP A 88 1.25 1.71 -4.39
CA TRP A 88 1.77 0.71 -5.32
C TRP A 88 3.29 0.52 -5.17
N MET A 89 3.82 -0.56 -5.73
CA MET A 89 5.24 -0.89 -5.71
C MET A 89 5.97 -0.25 -6.90
N ALA A 90 7.18 0.25 -6.67
CA ALA A 90 8.11 0.73 -7.69
C ALA A 90 9.53 0.24 -7.40
N ASP A 91 10.40 0.27 -8.42
CA ASP A 91 11.82 -0.10 -8.34
C ASP A 91 12.04 -1.49 -7.72
N VAL A 92 11.23 -2.47 -8.13
CA VAL A 92 11.21 -3.81 -7.53
C VAL A 92 12.42 -4.62 -7.99
N THR A 93 13.23 -5.05 -7.03
CA THR A 93 14.37 -5.94 -7.26
C THR A 93 14.33 -7.13 -6.31
N ALA A 94 14.85 -8.27 -6.76
CA ALA A 94 15.10 -9.43 -5.92
C ALA A 94 16.41 -10.11 -6.34
N ASN A 95 17.20 -10.53 -5.35
CA ASN A 95 18.52 -11.14 -5.53
C ASN A 95 19.43 -10.31 -6.48
N GLY A 96 19.33 -8.97 -6.41
CA GLY A 96 20.10 -8.04 -7.24
C GLY A 96 19.58 -7.82 -8.67
N ASN A 97 18.46 -8.45 -9.06
CA ASN A 97 17.87 -8.30 -10.40
C ASN A 97 16.55 -7.55 -10.34
N THR A 98 16.22 -6.78 -11.39
CA THR A 98 14.85 -6.27 -11.61
C THR A 98 13.90 -7.45 -11.81
N VAL A 99 12.76 -7.41 -11.14
CA VAL A 99 11.74 -8.48 -11.14
C VAL A 99 10.34 -7.90 -11.29
N ASP A 100 9.38 -8.73 -11.70
CA ASP A 100 7.98 -8.35 -11.78
C ASP A 100 7.27 -8.63 -10.43
N PRO A 101 6.56 -7.66 -9.84
CA PRO A 101 5.63 -7.96 -8.76
C PRO A 101 4.41 -8.70 -9.31
N ILE A 102 3.98 -9.71 -8.57
CA ILE A 102 2.85 -10.57 -8.92
C ILE A 102 1.88 -10.66 -7.76
N VAL A 103 0.61 -10.90 -8.05
CA VAL A 103 -0.44 -11.10 -7.05
C VAL A 103 -1.22 -12.37 -7.31
N GLN A 104 -1.72 -12.96 -6.22
CA GLN A 104 -2.66 -14.06 -6.21
C GLN A 104 -3.84 -13.68 -5.32
N ASN A 105 -5.06 -13.81 -5.84
CA ASN A 105 -6.25 -13.68 -5.01
C ASN A 105 -6.49 -14.97 -4.23
N LYS A 106 -6.94 -14.84 -2.99
CA LYS A 106 -7.25 -15.98 -2.11
C LYS A 106 -8.29 -16.97 -2.68
N ASP A 107 -9.15 -16.53 -3.59
CA ASP A 107 -10.17 -17.36 -4.24
C ASP A 107 -9.72 -18.04 -5.54
N TRP A 108 -8.50 -17.77 -6.00
CA TRP A 108 -7.91 -18.46 -7.15
C TRP A 108 -7.25 -19.78 -6.75
N SER A 109 -6.96 -20.61 -7.74
CA SER A 109 -6.07 -21.76 -7.52
C SER A 109 -4.71 -21.27 -7.00
N ALA A 110 -4.07 -22.04 -6.11
CA ALA A 110 -2.81 -21.63 -5.47
C ALA A 110 -1.67 -21.35 -6.46
N SER A 111 -1.72 -21.92 -7.67
CA SER A 111 -0.75 -21.71 -8.75
C SER A 111 -1.12 -20.55 -9.69
N THR A 112 -2.27 -19.91 -9.51
CA THR A 112 -2.70 -18.80 -10.37
C THR A 112 -2.16 -17.49 -9.85
N TRP A 113 -1.24 -16.90 -10.62
CA TRP A 113 -0.65 -15.60 -10.35
C TRP A 113 -0.82 -14.69 -11.56
N ILE A 114 -0.95 -13.39 -11.32
CA ILE A 114 -0.92 -12.38 -12.37
C ILE A 114 0.08 -11.29 -12.02
N LYS A 115 0.55 -10.56 -13.02
CA LYS A 115 1.37 -9.37 -12.79
C LYS A 115 0.53 -8.25 -12.21
N SER A 116 1.00 -7.65 -11.11
CA SER A 116 0.45 -6.43 -10.55
C SER A 116 1.44 -5.85 -9.54
N SER A 117 1.66 -4.54 -9.60
CA SER A 117 2.43 -3.80 -8.60
C SER A 117 1.58 -3.18 -7.50
N THR A 118 0.26 -3.39 -7.52
CA THR A 118 -0.67 -2.75 -6.60
C THR A 118 -1.21 -3.77 -5.60
N PRO A 119 -0.67 -3.85 -4.37
CA PRO A 119 -1.23 -4.71 -3.34
C PRO A 119 -2.57 -4.15 -2.85
N ARG A 120 -3.51 -5.05 -2.53
CA ARG A 120 -4.78 -4.65 -1.92
C ARG A 120 -4.63 -4.36 -0.43
N SER A 121 -5.46 -3.45 0.06
CA SER A 121 -5.53 -3.01 1.46
C SER A 121 -6.30 -3.94 2.39
N ASP A 122 -6.93 -5.00 1.86
CA ASP A 122 -7.89 -5.85 2.58
C ASP A 122 -7.39 -7.29 2.81
N THR A 123 -6.10 -7.52 2.61
CA THR A 123 -5.44 -8.84 2.64
C THR A 123 -5.95 -9.85 1.62
N PHE A 124 -6.85 -9.48 0.70
CA PHE A 124 -7.46 -10.45 -0.21
C PHE A 124 -6.47 -10.98 -1.26
N THR A 125 -5.43 -10.21 -1.56
CA THR A 125 -4.31 -10.63 -2.40
C THR A 125 -3.06 -10.89 -1.58
N THR A 126 -2.33 -11.94 -1.95
CA THR A 126 -0.92 -12.10 -1.62
C THR A 126 -0.07 -11.56 -2.76
N THR A 127 0.90 -10.71 -2.45
CA THR A 127 1.88 -10.17 -3.40
C THR A 127 3.21 -10.91 -3.27
N SER A 128 3.87 -11.21 -4.39
CA SER A 128 5.19 -11.84 -4.44
C SER A 128 6.01 -11.31 -5.62
N PHE A 129 7.12 -11.96 -5.92
CA PHE A 129 8.10 -11.56 -6.93
C PHE A 129 8.28 -12.68 -7.96
N ALA A 130 8.33 -12.34 -9.24
CA ALA A 130 8.63 -13.26 -10.33
C ALA A 130 9.76 -12.74 -11.21
N THR A 131 10.47 -13.64 -11.88
CA THR A 131 11.38 -13.24 -12.96
C THR A 131 10.63 -12.39 -13.98
N THR A 132 11.26 -11.31 -14.47
CA THR A 132 10.66 -10.44 -15.48
C THR A 132 10.13 -11.24 -16.66
N GLY A 133 8.86 -11.02 -17.01
CA GLY A 133 8.19 -11.75 -18.08
C GLY A 133 7.37 -12.96 -17.62
N THR A 134 7.57 -13.46 -16.39
CA THR A 134 6.89 -14.66 -15.87
C THR A 134 5.90 -14.32 -14.76
N ILE A 135 5.23 -15.35 -14.22
CA ILE A 135 4.25 -15.23 -13.13
C ILE A 135 4.49 -16.23 -11.99
N GLU A 136 5.57 -17.01 -12.05
CA GLU A 136 5.87 -17.99 -11.00
C GLU A 136 6.67 -17.32 -9.87
N PRO A 137 6.24 -17.40 -8.60
CA PRO A 137 6.99 -16.87 -7.48
C PRO A 137 8.41 -17.45 -7.40
N ILE A 138 9.41 -16.58 -7.29
CA ILE A 138 10.81 -16.99 -7.14
C ILE A 138 11.21 -17.08 -5.67
N ALA A 139 12.19 -17.94 -5.39
CA ALA A 139 12.86 -17.94 -4.09
C ALA A 139 13.82 -16.75 -3.99
N ILE A 140 13.74 -15.99 -2.91
CA ILE A 140 14.59 -14.83 -2.65
C ILE A 140 15.50 -15.05 -1.44
N THR A 141 16.68 -14.45 -1.47
CA THR A 141 17.50 -14.16 -0.28
C THR A 141 17.40 -12.67 0.08
N ASN A 142 17.13 -11.81 -0.89
CA ASN A 142 16.84 -10.40 -0.69
C ASN A 142 15.81 -9.89 -1.70
N ALA A 143 14.92 -8.99 -1.28
CA ALA A 143 14.10 -8.17 -2.15
C ALA A 143 14.06 -6.72 -1.67
N THR A 144 14.09 -5.76 -2.60
CA THR A 144 13.90 -4.34 -2.30
C THR A 144 12.91 -3.71 -3.26
N PHE A 145 12.13 -2.76 -2.76
CA PHE A 145 11.19 -1.98 -3.56
C PHE A 145 10.78 -0.73 -2.79
N ASN A 146 10.15 0.22 -3.47
CA ASN A 146 9.48 1.36 -2.83
C ASN A 146 7.98 1.13 -2.85
N PHE A 147 7.31 1.32 -1.72
CA PHE A 147 5.90 1.70 -1.75
C PHE A 147 5.80 3.17 -2.10
N VAL A 148 5.08 3.46 -3.16
CA VAL A 148 4.77 4.81 -3.61
C VAL A 148 3.33 5.09 -3.22
N THR A 149 3.11 6.16 -2.47
CA THR A 149 1.78 6.58 -2.05
C THR A 149 1.34 7.84 -2.76
N ASN A 150 0.04 8.04 -2.91
CA ASN A 150 -0.55 9.29 -3.38
C ASN A 150 -1.74 9.65 -2.50
N LEU A 151 -1.65 10.77 -1.78
CA LEU A 151 -2.67 11.23 -0.83
C LEU A 151 -3.68 12.17 -1.50
N VAL A 152 -4.97 11.97 -1.21
CA VAL A 152 -6.05 12.91 -1.51
C VAL A 152 -6.87 13.16 -0.25
N ILE A 153 -7.20 14.42 0.02
CA ILE A 153 -8.02 14.84 1.15
C ILE A 153 -9.26 15.57 0.64
N GLN A 154 -10.34 15.54 1.42
CA GLN A 154 -11.55 16.29 1.08
C GLN A 154 -11.29 17.80 1.08
N GLY A 155 -12.14 18.52 0.35
CA GLY A 155 -12.16 19.98 0.39
C GLY A 155 -12.47 20.50 1.79
N THR A 156 -11.94 21.68 2.11
CA THR A 156 -12.07 22.29 3.45
C THR A 156 -13.52 22.58 3.85
N SER A 157 -14.41 22.84 2.89
CA SER A 157 -15.84 23.03 3.15
C SER A 157 -16.52 21.75 3.65
N THR A 158 -16.08 20.58 3.20
CA THR A 158 -16.63 19.28 3.64
C THR A 158 -16.05 18.87 4.99
N LEU A 159 -14.78 19.18 5.23
CA LEU A 159 -14.10 18.79 6.46
C LEU A 159 -14.55 19.61 7.68
N ALA A 160 -15.06 20.83 7.45
CA ALA A 160 -15.51 21.75 8.52
C ALA A 160 -14.48 21.89 9.64
N ILE A 161 -13.19 21.88 9.29
CA ILE A 161 -12.08 21.94 10.22
C ILE A 161 -11.92 23.37 10.73
N THR A 162 -12.11 23.57 12.03
CA THR A 162 -11.92 24.85 12.71
C THR A 162 -10.58 24.96 13.42
N ASP A 163 -9.90 23.84 13.64
CA ASP A 163 -8.67 23.70 14.44
C ASP A 163 -7.71 22.69 13.80
N ASP A 164 -6.46 22.63 14.26
CA ASP A 164 -5.48 21.65 13.77
C ASP A 164 -6.03 20.21 13.89
N THR A 165 -6.21 19.54 12.75
CA THR A 165 -6.72 18.16 12.68
C THR A 165 -5.60 17.25 12.20
N PRO A 166 -5.04 16.38 13.06
CA PRO A 166 -4.09 15.39 12.60
C PRO A 166 -4.78 14.40 11.67
N PHE A 167 -4.07 13.97 10.63
CA PHE A 167 -4.48 12.85 9.79
C PHE A 167 -3.33 11.85 9.75
N GLU A 168 -3.66 10.57 9.86
CA GLU A 168 -2.68 9.48 9.96
C GLU A 168 -3.10 8.33 9.07
N GLY A 169 -2.25 8.02 8.09
CA GLY A 169 -2.36 6.80 7.30
C GLY A 169 -1.49 5.70 7.90
N GLN A 170 -2.07 4.53 8.14
CA GLN A 170 -1.37 3.37 8.70
C GLN A 170 -1.81 2.09 7.98
N ALA A 171 -0.82 1.31 7.55
CA ALA A 171 -1.05 -0.01 6.99
C ALA A 171 -0.04 -1.02 7.55
N THR A 172 -0.48 -2.27 7.71
CA THR A 172 0.37 -3.38 8.16
C THR A 172 0.70 -4.30 6.99
N MET A 173 2.01 -4.56 6.80
CA MET A 173 2.51 -5.55 5.87
C MET A 173 2.83 -6.85 6.61
N THR A 174 2.19 -7.95 6.21
CA THR A 174 2.41 -9.27 6.82
C THR A 174 3.09 -10.20 5.83
N LEU A 175 4.28 -10.71 6.17
CA LEU A 175 4.99 -11.70 5.36
C LEU A 175 4.40 -13.10 5.55
N VAL A 176 4.33 -13.84 4.45
CA VAL A 176 3.90 -15.24 4.39
C VAL A 176 4.89 -16.09 3.61
N TYR A 177 5.05 -17.35 4.00
CA TYR A 177 5.77 -18.34 3.19
C TYR A 177 4.82 -18.90 2.12
N LEU A 178 5.35 -19.15 0.93
CA LEU A 178 4.62 -19.73 -0.21
C LEU A 178 4.99 -21.20 -0.41
#